data_AF-A0A4Q7QIM6-F1
#
_entry.id   AF-A0A4Q7QIM6-F1
#
_cell.length_a   1.000
_cell.length_b   1.000
_cell.length_c   1.000
_cell.angle_alpha   90.00
_cell.angle_beta   90.00
_cell.angle_gamma   90.00
#
_symmetry.space_group_name_H-M   'P 1'
#
loop_
_entity.id
_entity.type
_entity.pdbx_description
1 polymer ?
#
loop_
_entity_poly.entity_id
_entity_poly.type
_entity_poly.pdbx_seq_one_letter_code
_entity_poly.pdbx_strand_id
1 'polypeptide(L)'
;MWCVPAKLQALADKNRGKQGHVGCGLFPQPTAHTCCAHCVLGHPEQVNTLKRQARLFRLVRPITAPGSRMLAEGAEWSDGAVALRWLGRWSSTSTWDGIESLLAVHAADGDTRLHWLDPPPVRPAAPPPETQEKTVWLPAPAPDGLCSRCGRPWPCLDCGP
;
A
#
# COMPACT_ATOMS: atom_id res chain seq x y z
N MET A 1 34.97 2.23 -29.79
CA MET A 1 36.04 2.02 -28.79
C MET A 1 35.72 2.78 -27.52
N TRP A 2 34.82 2.25 -26.68
CA TRP A 2 34.42 2.88 -25.42
C TRP A 2 34.53 1.82 -24.30
N CYS A 3 35.25 2.17 -23.23
CA CYS A 3 35.73 1.25 -22.18
C CYS A 3 34.62 0.79 -21.23
N VAL A 4 34.59 -0.52 -20.96
CA VAL A 4 33.87 -1.14 -19.84
C VAL A 4 34.77 -1.07 -18.60
N PRO A 5 34.32 -0.53 -17.44
CA PRO A 5 35.12 -0.62 -16.22
C PRO A 5 35.16 -2.06 -15.70
N ALA A 6 36.36 -2.55 -15.39
CA ALA A 6 36.72 -3.93 -15.06
C ALA A 6 36.19 -4.47 -13.70
N LYS A 7 35.00 -4.05 -13.25
CA LYS A 7 34.42 -4.49 -11.96
C LYS A 7 33.20 -5.41 -12.10
N LEU A 8 32.90 -5.88 -13.31
CA LEU A 8 31.75 -6.75 -13.61
C LEU A 8 32.02 -8.26 -13.52
N GLN A 9 33.24 -8.70 -13.17
CA GLN A 9 33.56 -10.13 -13.04
C GLN A 9 33.59 -10.65 -11.59
N ALA A 10 33.64 -9.78 -10.57
CA ALA A 10 33.83 -10.22 -9.17
C ALA A 10 32.54 -10.51 -8.38
N LEU A 11 31.35 -10.35 -8.99
CA LEU A 11 30.05 -10.63 -8.33
C LEU A 11 29.42 -11.96 -8.77
N ALA A 12 29.91 -12.57 -9.84
CA ALA A 12 29.42 -13.85 -10.34
C ALA A 12 29.89 -15.06 -9.50
N ASP A 13 31.01 -14.95 -8.78
CA ASP A 13 31.55 -16.05 -7.97
C ASP A 13 30.95 -16.16 -6.56
N LYS A 14 30.18 -15.16 -6.09
CA LYS A 14 29.68 -15.14 -4.71
C LYS A 14 28.43 -15.99 -4.47
N ASN A 15 27.76 -16.45 -5.53
CA ASN A 15 26.52 -17.21 -5.43
C ASN A 15 26.69 -18.73 -5.65
N ARG A 16 27.92 -19.23 -5.71
CA ARG A 16 28.21 -20.66 -5.96
C ARG A 16 28.44 -21.49 -4.70
N GLY A 17 27.93 -21.06 -3.55
CA GLY A 17 28.15 -21.77 -2.30
C GLY A 17 27.04 -21.53 -1.30
N LYS A 18 25.92 -22.27 -1.44
CA LYS A 18 25.05 -22.75 -0.34
C LYS A 18 23.89 -23.55 -0.93
N GLN A 19 24.22 -24.75 -1.39
CA GLN A 19 23.26 -25.84 -1.52
C GLN A 19 23.40 -26.66 -0.23
N GLY A 20 22.33 -26.72 0.56
CA GLY A 20 22.20 -27.56 1.75
C GLY A 20 20.90 -28.34 1.63
N HIS A 21 21.02 -29.65 1.45
CA HIS A 21 19.94 -30.62 1.36
C HIS A 21 19.59 -31.16 2.76
N VAL A 22 18.43 -31.84 2.83
CA VAL A 22 17.93 -32.80 3.83
C VAL A 22 16.98 -32.26 4.92
N GLY A 23 15.79 -32.88 4.99
CA GLY A 23 15.03 -32.99 6.24
C GLY A 23 13.50 -33.02 6.12
N CYS A 24 12.93 -34.11 5.59
CA CYS A 24 11.51 -34.44 5.81
C CYS A 24 11.44 -35.24 7.13
N GLY A 25 10.81 -34.69 8.17
CA GLY A 25 10.69 -35.37 9.47
C GLY A 25 10.01 -34.53 10.55
N LEU A 26 8.78 -34.91 10.89
CA LEU A 26 8.12 -34.82 12.20
C LEU A 26 8.18 -33.48 12.94
N PHE A 27 7.09 -32.71 12.87
CA PHE A 27 6.79 -31.59 13.79
C PHE A 27 6.61 -32.11 15.23
N PRO A 28 7.42 -31.67 16.22
CA PRO A 28 7.01 -31.71 17.62
C PRO A 28 6.09 -30.51 17.87
N GLN A 29 4.95 -30.73 18.53
CA GLN A 29 4.06 -29.65 18.92
C GLN A 29 4.74 -28.68 19.90
N PRO A 30 4.53 -27.36 19.78
CA PRO A 30 5.06 -26.42 20.75
C PRO A 30 4.26 -26.50 22.04
N THR A 31 4.87 -27.04 23.10
CA THR A 31 4.42 -26.80 24.48
C THR A 31 4.65 -25.32 24.82
N ALA A 32 3.61 -24.72 25.39
CA ALA A 32 3.52 -23.32 25.72
C ALA A 32 4.50 -22.91 26.81
N HIS A 33 5.49 -22.04 26.52
CA HIS A 33 6.28 -21.38 27.56
C HIS A 33 6.66 -19.95 27.18
N THR A 34 6.12 -19.02 27.96
CA THR A 34 6.70 -17.73 28.37
C THR A 34 6.80 -16.62 27.32
N CYS A 35 5.70 -15.87 27.24
CA CYS A 35 5.63 -14.50 26.74
C CYS A 35 6.56 -13.58 27.54
N CYS A 36 7.76 -13.31 27.02
CA CYS A 36 8.54 -12.15 27.44
C CYS A 36 7.95 -10.90 26.80
N ALA A 37 6.96 -10.32 27.46
CA ALA A 37 6.50 -8.96 27.21
C ALA A 37 7.53 -7.98 27.79
N HIS A 38 8.64 -7.76 27.07
CA HIS A 38 9.43 -6.52 27.12
C HIS A 38 10.50 -6.48 26.03
N CYS A 39 10.67 -5.29 25.44
CA CYS A 39 11.65 -4.89 24.41
C CYS A 39 11.26 -5.33 22.99
N VAL A 40 10.60 -4.53 22.14
CA VAL A 40 10.93 -3.15 21.76
C VAL A 40 9.62 -2.41 21.43
N LEU A 41 9.11 -1.61 22.36
CA LEU A 41 8.24 -0.50 21.97
C LEU A 41 9.17 0.60 21.44
N GLY A 42 9.59 0.47 20.18
CA GLY A 42 10.05 1.63 19.45
C GLY A 42 8.90 2.64 19.44
N HIS A 43 9.19 3.90 19.70
CA HIS A 43 8.20 4.97 19.65
C HIS A 43 7.35 4.81 18.36
N PRO A 44 6.02 4.58 18.46
CA PRO A 44 5.17 4.46 17.27
C PRO A 44 5.07 5.77 16.48
N GLU A 45 5.64 6.86 16.99
CA GLU A 45 5.54 8.20 16.44
C GLU A 45 6.56 8.49 15.33
N GLN A 46 7.63 7.70 15.18
CA GLN A 46 8.69 7.97 14.20
C GLN A 46 8.58 7.12 12.91
N VAL A 47 7.44 6.50 12.66
CA VAL A 47 7.11 6.00 11.32
C VAL A 47 6.23 7.02 10.60
N ASN A 48 6.92 7.83 9.80
CA ASN A 48 6.46 8.24 8.47
C ASN A 48 5.57 9.49 8.32
N THR A 49 6.15 10.65 8.61
CA THR A 49 5.66 11.98 8.18
C THR A 49 6.32 12.50 6.90
N LEU A 50 7.31 11.79 6.34
CA LEU A 50 7.73 12.04 4.96
C LEU A 50 6.59 11.60 4.04
N LYS A 51 6.10 12.50 3.17
CA LYS A 51 5.07 12.21 2.18
C LYS A 51 5.45 10.94 1.41
N ARG A 52 4.90 9.78 1.80
CA ARG A 52 5.01 8.52 1.04
C ARG A 52 4.27 8.73 -0.26
N GLN A 53 5.01 9.06 -1.30
CA GLN A 53 4.48 9.19 -2.65
C GLN A 53 4.92 7.98 -3.44
N ALA A 54 3.96 7.12 -3.77
CA ALA A 54 4.18 6.10 -4.78
C ALA A 54 4.12 6.77 -6.17
N ARG A 55 5.10 6.48 -7.02
CA ARG A 55 5.14 6.94 -8.41
C ARG A 55 4.60 5.84 -9.30
N LEU A 56 3.55 6.13 -10.07
CA LEU A 56 2.93 5.15 -10.95
C LEU A 56 3.65 5.10 -12.30
N PHE A 57 3.75 3.92 -12.89
CA PHE A 57 4.32 3.71 -14.22
C PHE A 57 3.59 2.62 -14.99
N ARG A 58 3.87 2.58 -16.30
CA ARG A 58 3.47 1.49 -17.20
C ARG A 58 4.68 0.92 -17.88
N LEU A 59 4.66 -0.38 -18.09
CA LEU A 59 5.63 -1.07 -18.92
C LEU A 59 5.00 -1.31 -20.29
N VAL A 60 5.64 -0.83 -21.35
CA VAL A 60 5.11 -0.86 -22.71
C VAL A 60 6.12 -1.46 -23.67
N ARG A 61 5.64 -2.10 -24.74
CA ARG A 61 6.47 -2.59 -25.84
C ARG A 61 5.91 -2.07 -27.17
N PRO A 62 6.75 -1.53 -28.08
CA PRO A 62 6.33 -1.20 -29.43
C PRO A 62 5.72 -2.42 -30.13
N ILE A 63 4.64 -2.22 -30.86
CA ILE A 63 4.14 -3.17 -31.84
C ILE A 63 4.30 -2.56 -33.24
N THR A 64 4.20 -3.38 -34.28
CA THR A 64 4.22 -2.89 -35.67
C THR A 64 3.21 -1.76 -35.86
N ALA A 65 3.64 -0.72 -36.56
CA ALA A 65 3.10 0.64 -36.45
C ALA A 65 1.61 0.80 -36.84
N PRO A 66 0.90 1.79 -36.25
CA PRO A 66 1.24 2.57 -35.05
C PRO A 66 0.56 1.96 -33.81
N GLY A 67 1.36 1.44 -32.87
CA GLY A 67 0.84 0.98 -31.59
C GLY A 67 1.92 0.65 -30.58
N SER A 68 1.59 0.74 -29.30
CA SER A 68 2.37 0.11 -28.24
C SER A 68 1.43 -0.78 -27.43
N ARG A 69 1.93 -1.94 -27.02
CA ARG A 69 1.21 -2.84 -26.13
C ARG A 69 1.63 -2.57 -24.71
N MET A 70 0.66 -2.30 -23.85
CA MET A 70 0.89 -2.28 -22.41
C MET A 70 1.10 -3.70 -21.91
N LEU A 71 2.20 -3.92 -21.20
CA LEU A 71 2.58 -5.18 -20.61
C LEU A 71 2.22 -5.23 -19.13
N ALA A 72 2.38 -4.12 -18.42
CA ALA A 72 2.12 -4.05 -16.99
C ALA A 72 1.81 -2.62 -16.53
N GLU A 73 1.14 -2.53 -15.39
CA GLU A 73 1.00 -1.31 -14.58
C GLU A 73 1.76 -1.51 -13.28
N GLY A 74 2.45 -0.48 -12.79
CA GLY A 74 3.26 -0.60 -11.58
C GLY A 74 3.34 0.67 -10.79
N ALA A 75 3.88 0.52 -9.58
CA ALA A 75 4.22 1.60 -8.69
C ALA A 75 5.67 1.43 -8.19
N GLU A 76 6.33 2.54 -7.95
CA GLU A 76 7.59 2.61 -7.20
C GLU A 76 7.30 3.37 -5.91
N TRP A 77 7.65 2.74 -4.79
CA TRP A 77 7.49 3.29 -3.45
C TRP A 77 8.64 4.24 -3.13
N SER A 78 8.45 5.11 -2.15
CA SER A 78 9.44 6.11 -1.77
C SER A 78 10.76 5.51 -1.23
N ASP A 79 10.76 4.24 -0.84
CA ASP A 79 11.95 3.48 -0.43
C ASP A 79 12.64 2.76 -1.60
N GLY A 80 12.14 2.94 -2.82
CA GLY A 80 12.65 2.31 -4.03
C GLY A 80 12.03 0.95 -4.34
N ALA A 81 11.27 0.34 -3.41
CA ALA A 81 10.60 -0.92 -3.69
C ALA A 81 9.60 -0.75 -4.84
N VAL A 82 9.40 -1.80 -5.63
CA VAL A 82 8.53 -1.79 -6.81
C VAL A 82 7.59 -2.97 -6.75
N ALA A 83 6.35 -2.75 -7.19
CA ALA A 83 5.39 -3.79 -7.48
C ALA A 83 4.70 -3.45 -8.78
N LEU A 84 4.47 -4.48 -9.60
CA LEU A 84 3.77 -4.35 -10.86
C LEU A 84 2.81 -5.50 -11.07
N ARG A 85 1.71 -5.17 -11.75
CA ARG A 85 0.69 -6.10 -12.24
C ARG A 85 0.92 -6.34 -13.72
N TRP A 86 1.31 -7.56 -14.06
CA TRP A 86 1.38 -8.01 -15.45
C TRP A 86 -0.02 -8.17 -16.04
N LEU A 87 -0.20 -7.63 -17.23
CA LEU A 87 -1.43 -7.69 -18.01
C LEU A 87 -1.35 -8.83 -19.02
N GLY A 88 -2.50 -9.47 -19.28
CA GLY A 88 -2.62 -10.55 -20.25
C GLY A 88 -3.51 -11.68 -19.75
N ARG A 89 -3.51 -12.80 -20.47
CA ARG A 89 -4.33 -13.98 -20.15
C ARG A 89 -4.03 -14.56 -18.76
N TRP A 90 -2.78 -14.49 -18.35
CA TRP A 90 -2.30 -15.00 -17.07
C TRP A 90 -1.72 -13.84 -16.26
N SER A 91 -2.60 -12.96 -15.78
CA SER A 91 -2.19 -11.81 -15.00
C SER A 91 -1.53 -12.25 -13.69
N SER A 92 -0.39 -11.66 -13.36
CA SER A 92 0.37 -11.93 -12.15
C SER A 92 0.87 -10.63 -11.53
N THR A 93 1.20 -10.66 -10.25
CA THR A 93 1.81 -9.54 -9.54
C THR A 93 3.21 -9.96 -9.10
N SER A 94 4.20 -9.09 -9.30
CA SER A 94 5.57 -9.32 -8.84
C SER A 94 6.09 -8.09 -8.10
N THR A 95 7.02 -8.31 -7.18
CA THR A 95 7.72 -7.26 -6.44
C THR A 95 9.22 -7.28 -6.76
N TRP A 96 9.85 -6.11 -6.68
CA TRP A 96 11.26 -5.89 -7.01
C TRP A 96 11.87 -4.87 -6.05
N ASP A 97 13.18 -4.95 -5.83
CA ASP A 97 13.90 -4.01 -4.95
C ASP A 97 14.10 -2.63 -5.59
N GLY A 98 13.85 -2.51 -6.90
CA GLY A 98 13.95 -1.26 -7.63
C GLY A 98 13.68 -1.39 -9.13
N ILE A 99 13.39 -0.26 -9.77
CA ILE A 99 13.10 -0.19 -11.21
C ILE A 99 14.25 -0.75 -12.06
N GLU A 100 15.50 -0.49 -11.67
CA GLU A 100 16.66 -0.98 -12.41
C GLU A 100 16.70 -2.52 -12.48
N SER A 101 16.38 -3.20 -11.38
CA SER A 101 16.34 -4.66 -11.34
C SER A 101 15.21 -5.23 -12.21
N LEU A 102 14.05 -4.56 -12.23
CA LEU A 102 12.93 -4.89 -13.11
C LEU A 102 13.32 -4.74 -14.59
N LEU A 103 13.95 -3.62 -14.96
CA LEU A 103 14.34 -3.33 -16.34
C LEU A 103 15.48 -4.22 -16.82
N ALA A 104 16.44 -4.55 -15.94
CA ALA A 104 17.53 -5.47 -16.27
C ALA A 104 17.02 -6.87 -16.68
N VAL A 105 15.90 -7.33 -16.12
CA VAL A 105 15.31 -8.63 -16.46
C VAL A 105 14.33 -8.54 -17.62
N HIS A 106 13.48 -7.51 -17.66
CA HIS A 106 12.33 -7.46 -18.59
C HIS A 106 12.48 -6.50 -19.76
N ALA A 107 13.53 -5.68 -19.76
CA ALA A 107 13.84 -4.69 -20.78
C ALA A 107 15.30 -4.76 -21.28
N ALA A 108 15.98 -5.88 -21.05
CA ALA A 108 17.36 -6.09 -21.51
C ALA A 108 17.54 -5.98 -23.03
N ASP A 109 16.49 -6.25 -23.79
CA ASP A 109 16.45 -6.15 -25.25
C ASP A 109 16.30 -4.69 -25.76
N GLY A 110 15.97 -3.73 -24.88
CA GLY A 110 15.73 -2.33 -25.22
C GLY A 110 14.38 -2.04 -25.87
N ASP A 111 13.57 -3.08 -26.14
CA ASP A 111 12.25 -2.93 -26.75
C ASP A 111 11.18 -2.61 -25.70
N THR A 112 11.30 -3.19 -24.51
CA THR A 112 10.41 -2.87 -23.40
C THR A 112 10.83 -1.54 -22.77
N ARG A 113 9.88 -0.62 -22.58
CA ARG A 113 10.12 0.72 -22.03
C ARG A 113 9.23 1.00 -20.84
N LEU A 114 9.75 1.77 -19.90
CA LEU A 114 8.99 2.27 -18.76
C LEU A 114 8.49 3.68 -19.07
N HIS A 115 7.21 3.90 -18.82
CA HIS A 115 6.53 5.19 -18.96
C HIS A 115 5.98 5.61 -17.59
N TRP A 116 6.52 6.68 -17.02
CA TRP A 116 5.98 7.26 -15.79
C TRP A 116 4.63 7.92 -16.06
N LEU A 117 3.72 7.83 -15.08
CA LEU A 117 2.43 8.51 -15.11
C LEU A 117 2.49 9.73 -14.21
N ASP A 118 1.90 10.83 -14.68
CA ASP A 118 1.67 11.98 -13.83
C ASP A 118 0.73 11.61 -12.68
N PRO A 119 0.97 12.12 -11.46
CA PRO A 119 0.02 11.95 -10.38
C PRO A 119 -1.34 12.50 -10.84
N PRO A 120 -2.45 11.81 -10.54
CA PRO A 120 -3.76 12.37 -10.85
C PRO A 120 -3.87 13.74 -10.16
N PRO A 121 -4.51 14.73 -10.81
CA PRO A 121 -4.74 16.00 -10.16
C PRO A 121 -5.45 15.73 -8.84
N VAL A 122 -4.87 16.23 -7.75
CA VAL A 122 -5.51 16.16 -6.43
C VAL A 122 -6.79 16.96 -6.55
N ARG A 123 -7.91 16.26 -6.77
CA ARG A 123 -9.21 16.86 -6.59
C ARG A 123 -9.26 17.19 -5.10
N PRO A 124 -9.47 18.46 -4.71
CA PRO A 124 -9.84 18.75 -3.34
C PRO A 124 -10.95 17.78 -2.99
N ALA A 125 -10.79 17.03 -1.91
CA ALA A 125 -11.88 16.23 -1.40
C ALA A 125 -13.08 17.17 -1.34
N ALA A 126 -14.20 16.75 -1.96
CA ALA A 126 -15.44 17.48 -1.77
C ALA A 126 -15.56 17.72 -0.26
N PRO A 127 -15.90 18.95 0.19
CA PRO A 127 -16.13 19.18 1.61
C PRO A 127 -17.02 18.03 2.08
N PRO A 128 -16.66 17.36 3.20
CA PRO A 128 -17.51 16.30 3.73
C PRO A 128 -18.94 16.83 3.75
N PRO A 129 -19.94 16.03 3.37
CA PRO A 129 -21.32 16.49 3.39
C PRO A 129 -21.54 17.13 4.76
N GLU A 130 -21.94 18.41 4.77
CA GLU A 130 -22.26 19.11 6.00
C GLU A 130 -23.21 18.21 6.76
N THR A 131 -22.70 17.59 7.83
CA THR A 131 -23.52 16.74 8.66
C THR A 131 -24.40 17.75 9.37
N GLN A 132 -25.63 17.89 8.90
CA GLN A 132 -26.64 18.64 9.63
C GLN A 132 -26.81 17.91 10.96
N GLU A 133 -26.03 18.30 11.95
CA GLU A 133 -26.24 17.96 13.34
C GLU A 133 -27.61 18.55 13.70
N LYS A 134 -28.66 17.75 13.47
CA LYS A 134 -29.98 18.07 13.99
C LYS A 134 -29.86 17.94 15.50
N THR A 135 -29.53 19.04 16.16
CA THR A 135 -29.56 19.11 17.61
C THR A 135 -30.99 18.87 18.06
N VAL A 136 -31.28 17.66 18.52
CA VAL A 136 -32.55 17.34 19.15
C VAL A 136 -32.52 17.99 20.53
N TRP A 137 -33.32 19.03 20.70
CA TRP A 137 -33.54 19.63 22.02
C TRP A 137 -34.60 18.83 22.77
N LEU A 138 -34.30 18.46 24.01
CA LEU A 138 -35.23 17.76 24.91
C LEU A 138 -35.36 18.56 26.20
N PRO A 139 -36.59 18.84 26.67
CA PRO A 139 -36.80 19.41 28.00
C PRO A 139 -36.41 18.39 29.07
N ALA A 140 -35.99 18.89 30.24
CA ALA A 140 -35.71 18.03 31.39
C ALA A 140 -36.96 17.21 31.77
N PRO A 141 -36.84 15.90 32.05
CA PRO A 141 -37.93 15.12 32.63
C PRO A 141 -38.18 15.56 34.07
N ALA A 142 -39.44 15.57 34.48
CA ALA A 142 -39.84 15.65 35.87
C ALA A 142 -39.67 14.28 36.55
N PRO A 143 -39.68 14.21 37.90
CA PRO A 143 -39.46 12.96 38.65
C PRO A 143 -40.45 11.84 38.34
N ASP A 144 -41.61 12.17 37.79
CA ASP A 144 -42.69 11.28 37.39
C ASP A 144 -42.56 10.76 35.94
N GLY A 145 -41.48 11.11 35.23
CA GLY A 145 -41.26 10.71 33.84
C GLY A 145 -42.02 11.55 32.82
N LEU A 146 -42.60 12.69 33.23
CA LEU A 146 -43.29 13.61 32.34
C LEU A 146 -42.36 14.77 31.91
N CYS A 147 -42.70 15.42 30.80
CA CYS A 147 -42.05 16.65 30.36
C CYS A 147 -42.31 17.77 31.36
N SER A 148 -41.24 18.39 31.87
CA SER A 148 -41.32 19.51 32.83
C SER A 148 -42.08 20.74 32.31
N ARG A 149 -42.28 20.87 30.99
CA ARG A 149 -42.94 22.02 30.37
C ARG A 149 -44.41 21.79 30.03
N CYS A 150 -44.80 20.58 29.63
CA CYS A 150 -46.14 20.29 29.12
C CYS A 150 -46.86 19.11 29.78
N GLY A 151 -46.21 18.37 30.68
CA GLY A 151 -46.82 17.25 31.41
C GLY A 151 -47.10 15.99 30.55
N ARG A 152 -46.64 15.94 29.30
CA ARG A 152 -46.75 14.75 28.44
C ARG A 152 -45.64 13.74 28.76
N PRO A 153 -45.80 12.45 28.42
CA PRO A 153 -44.74 11.44 28.57
C PRO A 153 -43.44 11.86 27.89
N TRP A 154 -42.31 11.60 28.56
CA TRP A 154 -40.97 11.87 28.02
C TRP A 154 -40.48 10.69 27.15
N PRO A 155 -39.72 10.91 26.04
CA PRO A 155 -39.20 12.17 25.53
C PRO A 155 -40.22 13.02 24.78
N CYS A 156 -40.26 14.32 25.09
CA CYS A 156 -41.15 15.27 24.40
C CYS A 156 -40.37 16.03 23.32
N LEU A 157 -40.77 15.85 22.06
CA LEU A 157 -40.20 16.52 20.89
C LEU A 157 -40.98 17.78 20.46
N ASP A 158 -42.14 18.01 21.06
CA ASP A 158 -43.02 19.15 20.75
C ASP A 158 -42.61 20.44 21.49
N CYS A 159 -41.90 20.29 22.61
CA CYS A 159 -41.37 21.43 23.34
C CYS A 159 -40.03 21.80 22.71
N GLY A 160 -39.89 23.03 22.24
CA GLY A 160 -38.59 23.62 21.88
C GLY A 160 -37.88 24.22 23.10
N PRO A 161 -36.65 24.74 22.90
CA PRO A 161 -35.89 25.48 23.91
C PRO A 161 -36.67 26.58 24.64
#